data_AF-A0A554NAY8-F1
#
_entry.id   AF-A0A554NAY8-F1
#
_cell.length_a   1.000
_cell.length_b   1.000
_cell.length_c   1.000
_cell.angle_alpha   90.00
_cell.angle_beta   90.00
_cell.angle_gamma   90.00
#
_symmetry.space_group_name_H-M   'P 1'
#
loop_
_entity.id
_entity.type
_entity.pdbx_description
1 polymer ?
#
loop_
_entity_poly.entity_id
_entity_poly.type
_entity_poly.pdbx_seq_one_letter_code
_entity_poly.pdbx_strand_id
1 'polypeptide(L)'
;MSELDFYGLDWLGLDWSEWKPLDADSSSEVPKEAGLYRIRHEYEERDHLEYLGESGDTRRRIQSLARGVYADEMPYRDPHTAAPCLWAVRDYVCPALEFSYTTPPKAEDEQHRKGIEAALIALHRRETDRSPTANFGRIIDGYRQSSYSYNEPSYKGGRLESGENEPNSASGVGPPNWQNWREPLAQDWMSLGWSEPYQLAERLNADPPDIGVYRIWYDGQDSTLAYIGESSNISSRLYNHEQTFGEDALFAYAAWGDLDASHKRQEIETDLIGAYYLEVGEAPLAQFGHTEKIPL
;
A
#
# COMPACT_ATOMS: atom_id res chain seq x y z
N MET A 1 -8.22 -20.85 18.27
CA MET A 1 -7.36 -19.98 17.44
C MET A 1 -7.61 -18.59 17.97
N SER A 2 -6.58 -17.81 18.34
CA SER A 2 -6.82 -16.40 18.63
C SER A 2 -7.30 -15.78 17.33
N GLU A 3 -8.43 -15.07 17.38
CA GLU A 3 -8.91 -14.26 16.27
C GLU A 3 -7.74 -13.38 15.80
N LEU A 4 -7.44 -13.41 14.50
CA LEU A 4 -6.38 -12.58 13.94
C LEU A 4 -6.75 -11.11 14.17
N ASP A 5 -5.80 -10.31 14.67
CA ASP A 5 -6.05 -8.95 15.17
C ASP A 5 -6.75 -8.08 14.10
N PHE A 6 -6.42 -8.29 12.83
CA PHE A 6 -7.03 -7.56 11.71
C PHE A 6 -8.52 -7.86 11.41
N TYR A 7 -9.18 -8.77 12.14
CA TYR A 7 -10.64 -8.91 12.16
C TYR A 7 -11.30 -8.22 13.35
N GLY A 8 -10.52 -7.85 14.36
CA GLY A 8 -10.98 -7.18 15.57
C GLY A 8 -11.59 -5.80 15.30
N LEU A 9 -12.52 -5.41 16.18
CA LEU A 9 -13.18 -4.09 16.13
C LEU A 9 -12.28 -2.95 16.64
N ASP A 10 -11.15 -3.27 17.24
CA ASP A 10 -10.18 -2.36 17.86
C ASP A 10 -8.78 -2.47 17.21
N TRP A 11 -8.68 -3.04 16.01
CA TRP A 11 -7.40 -3.23 15.33
C TRP A 11 -6.66 -1.89 15.12
N LEU A 12 -5.39 -1.85 15.52
CA LEU A 12 -4.55 -0.64 15.61
C LEU A 12 -5.09 0.43 16.58
N GLY A 13 -5.95 0.04 17.54
CA GLY A 13 -6.63 0.97 18.44
C GLY A 13 -7.63 1.89 17.73
N LEU A 14 -8.11 1.49 16.56
CA LEU A 14 -9.14 2.20 15.79
C LEU A 14 -10.49 1.53 16.01
N ASP A 15 -11.55 2.33 16.15
CA ASP A 15 -12.92 1.82 16.27
C ASP A 15 -13.45 1.44 14.89
N TRP A 16 -13.32 0.15 14.53
CA TRP A 16 -13.85 -0.41 13.30
C TRP A 16 -15.32 -0.77 13.45
N SER A 17 -16.09 -0.56 12.39
CA SER A 17 -17.46 -1.06 12.31
C SER A 17 -17.48 -2.60 12.35
N GLU A 18 -18.61 -3.16 12.76
CA GLU A 18 -18.92 -4.56 12.45
C GLU A 18 -18.80 -4.81 10.94
N TRP A 19 -18.50 -6.05 10.59
CA TRP A 19 -18.45 -6.51 9.21
C TRP A 19 -19.85 -6.53 8.62
N LYS A 20 -19.99 -6.01 7.39
CA LYS A 20 -21.25 -5.90 6.66
C LYS A 20 -21.09 -6.42 5.24
N PRO A 21 -22.13 -6.96 4.61
CA PRO A 21 -22.10 -7.35 3.20
C PRO A 21 -21.67 -6.18 2.30
N LEU A 22 -20.82 -6.45 1.31
CA LEU A 22 -20.41 -5.45 0.31
C LEU A 22 -21.52 -5.20 -0.71
N ASP A 23 -22.54 -4.44 -0.33
CA ASP A 23 -23.65 -4.07 -1.20
C ASP A 23 -24.09 -2.59 -1.04
N ALA A 24 -25.05 -2.19 -1.88
CA ALA A 24 -25.53 -0.81 -1.91
C ALA A 24 -26.26 -0.42 -0.61
N ASP A 25 -27.03 -1.34 -0.02
CA ASP A 25 -27.86 -1.06 1.15
C ASP A 25 -26.99 -0.84 2.39
N SER A 26 -26.05 -1.76 2.63
CA SER A 26 -25.10 -1.71 3.75
C SER A 26 -24.17 -0.50 3.67
N SER A 27 -23.78 -0.11 2.46
CA SER A 27 -22.92 1.07 2.26
C SER A 27 -23.59 2.41 2.60
N SER A 28 -24.92 2.47 2.68
CA SER A 28 -25.65 3.71 2.96
C SER A 28 -25.43 4.25 4.38
N GLU A 29 -25.08 3.36 5.31
CA GLU A 29 -24.81 3.64 6.73
C GLU A 29 -23.40 4.22 6.98
N VAL A 30 -22.46 4.00 6.05
CA VAL A 30 -21.07 4.49 6.15
C VAL A 30 -21.06 6.02 6.18
N PRO A 31 -20.34 6.73 7.05
CA PRO A 31 -20.27 8.20 7.01
C PRO A 31 -19.72 8.75 5.69
N LYS A 32 -20.15 9.97 5.30
CA LYS A 32 -19.59 10.71 4.14
C LYS A 32 -18.38 11.52 4.58
N GLU A 33 -17.41 10.82 5.17
CA GLU A 33 -16.26 11.42 5.84
C GLU A 33 -14.98 10.70 5.41
N ALA A 34 -13.85 11.33 5.69
CA ALA A 34 -12.55 10.76 5.44
C ALA A 34 -12.31 9.59 6.39
N GLY A 35 -11.76 8.49 5.88
CA GLY A 35 -11.62 7.26 6.63
C GLY A 35 -10.96 6.13 5.88
N LEU A 36 -10.99 4.96 6.51
CA LEU A 36 -10.40 3.73 6.02
C LEU A 36 -11.44 2.62 5.98
N TYR A 37 -11.23 1.65 5.11
CA TYR A 37 -12.06 0.48 4.98
C TYR A 37 -11.24 -0.74 4.62
N ARG A 38 -11.73 -1.89 5.07
CA ARG A 38 -11.13 -3.20 4.85
C ARG A 38 -12.17 -4.14 4.25
N ILE A 39 -11.74 -4.98 3.33
CA ILE A 39 -12.56 -5.98 2.65
C ILE A 39 -12.03 -7.35 3.01
N ARG A 40 -12.94 -8.26 3.35
CA ARG A 40 -12.63 -9.69 3.52
C ARG A 40 -13.60 -10.53 2.72
N HIS A 41 -13.23 -11.79 2.57
CA HIS A 41 -14.16 -12.81 2.13
C HIS A 41 -14.85 -13.42 3.36
N GLU A 42 -16.15 -13.73 3.28
CA GLU A 42 -16.92 -14.32 4.40
C GLU A 42 -16.43 -15.73 4.75
N TYR A 43 -15.91 -16.46 3.76
CA TYR A 43 -15.47 -17.85 3.92
C TYR A 43 -14.33 -18.00 4.96
N GLU A 44 -14.65 -18.68 6.06
CA GLU A 44 -13.84 -18.83 7.28
C GLU A 44 -12.44 -19.43 7.07
N GLU A 45 -12.17 -20.12 5.95
CA GLU A 45 -10.83 -20.67 5.66
C GLU A 45 -9.85 -19.62 5.10
N ARG A 46 -10.29 -18.37 4.87
CA ARG A 46 -9.42 -17.27 4.43
C ARG A 46 -8.98 -16.42 5.61
N ASP A 47 -7.76 -16.69 6.06
CA ASP A 47 -7.07 -15.95 7.12
C ASP A 47 -6.31 -14.71 6.59
N HIS A 48 -6.93 -13.91 5.70
CA HIS A 48 -6.34 -12.68 5.17
C HIS A 48 -7.41 -11.71 4.64
N LEU A 49 -7.05 -10.43 4.58
CA LEU A 49 -7.85 -9.40 3.92
C LEU A 49 -7.71 -9.49 2.40
N GLU A 50 -8.79 -9.18 1.70
CA GLU A 50 -8.78 -9.06 0.24
C GLU A 50 -8.34 -7.65 -0.18
N TYR A 51 -8.66 -6.63 0.62
CA TYR A 51 -8.28 -5.25 0.32
C TYR A 51 -8.29 -4.35 1.56
N LEU A 52 -7.38 -3.38 1.59
CA LEU A 52 -7.37 -2.23 2.49
C LEU A 52 -7.32 -0.96 1.66
N GLY A 53 -8.15 0.02 2.02
CA GLY A 53 -8.29 1.27 1.29
C GLY A 53 -8.55 2.49 2.18
N GLU A 54 -8.16 3.66 1.71
CA GLU A 54 -8.56 4.95 2.26
C GLU A 54 -9.42 5.79 1.31
N SER A 55 -10.13 6.77 1.86
CA SER A 55 -10.75 7.82 1.07
C SER A 55 -11.05 9.08 1.87
N GLY A 56 -11.10 10.23 1.20
CA GLY A 56 -11.72 11.45 1.74
C GLY A 56 -13.26 11.41 1.78
N ASP A 57 -13.89 10.46 1.08
CA ASP A 57 -15.33 10.16 1.15
C ASP A 57 -15.53 8.64 1.16
N THR A 58 -15.45 8.06 2.35
CA THR A 58 -15.45 6.61 2.57
C THR A 58 -16.71 5.95 2.01
N ARG A 59 -17.90 6.54 2.23
CA ARG A 59 -19.17 6.05 1.66
C ARG A 59 -19.10 5.96 0.15
N ARG A 60 -18.73 7.05 -0.53
CA ARG A 60 -18.69 7.08 -1.99
C ARG A 60 -17.70 6.05 -2.54
N ARG A 61 -16.55 5.89 -1.86
CA ARG A 61 -15.51 4.94 -2.28
C ARG A 61 -16.00 3.49 -2.20
N ILE A 62 -16.61 3.09 -1.08
CA ILE A 62 -17.18 1.75 -0.89
C ILE A 62 -18.34 1.50 -1.86
N GLN A 63 -19.24 2.47 -2.05
CA GLN A 63 -20.33 2.36 -3.05
C GLN A 63 -19.81 2.16 -4.47
N SER A 64 -18.71 2.84 -4.81
CA SER A 64 -18.08 2.67 -6.10
C SER A 64 -17.42 1.30 -6.25
N LEU A 65 -16.80 0.79 -5.18
CA LEU A 65 -16.24 -0.55 -5.14
C LEU A 65 -17.32 -1.61 -5.32
N ALA A 66 -18.38 -1.57 -4.51
CA ALA A 66 -19.48 -2.53 -4.57
C ALA A 66 -20.09 -2.59 -5.98
N ARG A 67 -20.37 -1.44 -6.61
CA ARG A 67 -20.89 -1.40 -8.00
C ARG A 67 -19.96 -2.07 -9.02
N GLY A 68 -18.64 -1.88 -8.88
CA GLY A 68 -17.67 -2.48 -9.79
C GLY A 68 -17.51 -3.99 -9.57
N VAL A 69 -17.36 -4.39 -8.30
CA VAL A 69 -17.22 -5.80 -7.90
C VAL A 69 -18.43 -6.62 -8.32
N TYR A 70 -19.63 -6.04 -8.23
CA TYR A 70 -20.87 -6.75 -8.54
C TYR A 70 -21.37 -6.59 -9.99
N ALA A 71 -20.59 -5.97 -10.87
CA ALA A 71 -20.95 -5.86 -12.28
C ALA A 71 -20.98 -7.22 -13.01
N ASP A 72 -21.75 -7.28 -14.09
CA ASP A 72 -21.90 -8.48 -14.95
C ASP A 72 -20.58 -8.85 -15.64
N GLU A 73 -19.77 -7.85 -15.97
CA GLU A 73 -18.43 -7.99 -16.56
C GLU A 73 -17.40 -7.32 -15.67
N MET A 74 -16.14 -7.75 -15.76
CA MET A 74 -15.04 -7.11 -15.04
C MET A 74 -15.01 -5.59 -15.31
N PRO A 75 -15.00 -4.73 -14.28
CA PRO A 75 -14.97 -3.28 -14.46
C PRO A 75 -13.58 -2.81 -14.92
N TYR A 76 -13.46 -1.55 -15.34
CA TYR A 76 -12.17 -0.88 -15.50
C TYR A 76 -11.50 -0.63 -14.14
N ARG A 77 -10.20 -0.26 -14.15
CA ARG A 77 -9.46 0.11 -12.93
C ARG A 77 -9.92 1.44 -12.33
N ASP A 78 -10.55 2.32 -13.09
CA ASP A 78 -11.23 3.49 -12.57
C ASP A 78 -12.75 3.25 -12.57
N PRO A 79 -13.48 3.85 -11.61
CA PRO A 79 -13.02 4.77 -10.57
C PRO A 79 -12.32 4.12 -9.36
N HIS A 80 -12.26 2.77 -9.30
CA HIS A 80 -11.70 2.06 -8.15
C HIS A 80 -10.72 0.95 -8.55
N THR A 81 -9.43 1.16 -8.26
CA THR A 81 -8.32 0.29 -8.73
C THR A 81 -8.47 -1.17 -8.33
N ALA A 82 -9.01 -1.45 -7.14
CA ALA A 82 -9.18 -2.81 -6.63
C ALA A 82 -10.40 -3.55 -7.21
N ALA A 83 -11.36 -2.84 -7.83
CA ALA A 83 -12.64 -3.43 -8.23
C ALA A 83 -12.50 -4.59 -9.25
N PRO A 84 -11.62 -4.52 -10.27
CA PRO A 84 -11.40 -5.64 -11.19
C PRO A 84 -10.86 -6.91 -10.49
N CYS A 85 -9.96 -6.73 -9.52
CA CYS A 85 -9.39 -7.86 -8.77
C CYS A 85 -10.42 -8.50 -7.84
N LEU A 86 -11.18 -7.69 -7.10
CA LEU A 86 -12.25 -8.21 -6.24
C LEU A 86 -13.40 -8.84 -7.06
N TRP A 87 -13.68 -8.33 -8.28
CA TRP A 87 -14.59 -8.99 -9.22
C TRP A 87 -14.08 -10.40 -9.58
N ALA A 88 -12.78 -10.55 -9.86
CA ALA A 88 -12.18 -11.83 -10.18
C ALA A 88 -12.18 -12.80 -8.98
N VAL A 89 -11.85 -12.32 -7.78
CA VAL A 89 -11.94 -13.09 -6.53
C VAL A 89 -13.35 -13.66 -6.35
N ARG A 90 -14.36 -12.82 -6.51
CA ARG A 90 -15.78 -13.20 -6.44
C ARG A 90 -16.15 -14.26 -7.49
N ASP A 91 -15.71 -14.07 -8.72
CA ASP A 91 -15.96 -15.00 -9.84
C ASP A 91 -15.24 -16.35 -9.65
N TYR A 92 -14.10 -16.37 -8.97
CA TYR A 92 -13.31 -17.58 -8.74
C TYR A 92 -13.77 -18.39 -7.53
N VAL A 93 -14.13 -17.75 -6.39
CA VAL A 93 -14.18 -18.41 -5.08
C VAL A 93 -15.56 -18.50 -4.44
N CYS A 94 -16.59 -17.74 -4.90
CA CYS A 94 -17.98 -17.60 -4.37
C CYS A 94 -18.26 -16.11 -3.95
N PRO A 95 -19.53 -15.64 -3.80
CA PRO A 95 -19.88 -14.24 -4.03
C PRO A 95 -19.89 -13.30 -2.81
N ALA A 96 -19.62 -13.78 -1.59
CA ALA A 96 -19.85 -12.99 -0.38
C ALA A 96 -18.56 -12.30 0.10
N LEU A 97 -18.40 -11.05 -0.32
CA LEU A 97 -17.42 -10.13 0.24
C LEU A 97 -18.08 -9.26 1.30
N GLU A 98 -17.35 -9.00 2.36
CA GLU A 98 -17.77 -8.11 3.44
C GLU A 98 -16.80 -6.94 3.57
N PHE A 99 -17.29 -5.85 4.13
CA PHE A 99 -16.49 -4.69 4.46
C PHE A 99 -16.67 -4.25 5.91
N SER A 100 -15.64 -3.60 6.44
CA SER A 100 -15.66 -2.89 7.71
C SER A 100 -14.95 -1.55 7.51
N TYR A 101 -15.36 -0.51 8.22
CA TYR A 101 -14.84 0.85 8.04
C TYR A 101 -14.56 1.54 9.37
N THR A 102 -13.72 2.57 9.33
CA THR A 102 -13.45 3.46 10.46
C THR A 102 -13.17 4.88 9.95
N THR A 103 -13.57 5.89 10.73
CA THR A 103 -13.40 7.32 10.42
C THR A 103 -12.76 8.05 11.59
N PRO A 104 -11.53 7.68 11.99
CA PRO A 104 -10.86 8.33 13.13
C PRO A 104 -10.58 9.79 12.80
N PRO A 105 -10.59 10.73 13.77
CA PRO A 105 -10.35 12.15 13.51
C PRO A 105 -9.05 12.45 12.74
N LYS A 106 -7.98 11.67 13.00
CA LYS A 106 -6.71 11.79 12.26
C LYS A 106 -6.84 11.52 10.76
N ALA A 107 -7.85 10.77 10.32
CA ALA A 107 -8.08 10.49 8.91
C ALA A 107 -8.59 11.71 8.12
N GLU A 108 -9.00 12.80 8.78
CA GLU A 108 -9.32 14.05 8.07
C GLU A 108 -8.09 14.61 7.33
N ASP A 109 -6.90 14.47 7.91
CA ASP A 109 -5.64 14.80 7.24
C ASP A 109 -5.26 13.68 6.26
N GLU A 110 -5.04 14.04 4.99
CA GLU A 110 -4.72 13.07 3.93
C GLU A 110 -3.43 12.30 4.17
N GLN A 111 -2.40 12.97 4.69
CA GLN A 111 -1.10 12.33 4.93
C GLN A 111 -1.20 11.33 6.06
N HIS A 112 -1.87 11.68 7.16
CA HIS A 112 -2.17 10.75 8.25
C HIS A 112 -3.03 9.59 7.77
N ARG A 113 -4.09 9.85 7.00
CA ARG A 113 -4.99 8.80 6.51
C ARG A 113 -4.23 7.76 5.67
N LYS A 114 -3.36 8.20 4.76
CA LYS A 114 -2.49 7.30 3.97
C LYS A 114 -1.40 6.62 4.81
N GLY A 115 -0.86 7.30 5.82
CA GLY A 115 0.07 6.71 6.79
C GLY A 115 -0.57 5.57 7.60
N ILE A 116 -1.81 5.76 8.06
CA ILE A 116 -2.61 4.72 8.74
C ILE A 116 -2.87 3.55 7.78
N GLU A 117 -3.26 3.81 6.53
CA GLU A 117 -3.46 2.76 5.52
C GLU A 117 -2.18 1.91 5.34
N ALA A 118 -1.02 2.56 5.19
CA ALA A 118 0.26 1.87 5.07
C ALA A 118 0.58 1.03 6.33
N ALA A 119 0.35 1.56 7.53
CA ALA A 119 0.54 0.85 8.78
C ALA A 119 -0.35 -0.39 8.90
N LEU A 120 -1.62 -0.29 8.54
CA LEU A 120 -2.56 -1.42 8.55
C LEU A 120 -2.13 -2.51 7.55
N ILE A 121 -1.73 -2.12 6.34
CA ILE A 121 -1.23 -3.07 5.33
C ILE A 121 0.05 -3.75 5.83
N ALA A 122 0.98 -3.00 6.41
CA ALA A 122 2.23 -3.54 6.95
C ALA A 122 1.98 -4.54 8.10
N LEU A 123 1.06 -4.22 9.02
CA LEU A 123 0.68 -5.13 10.11
C LEU A 123 0.02 -6.41 9.60
N HIS A 124 -0.93 -6.27 8.68
CA HIS A 124 -1.57 -7.42 8.04
C HIS A 124 -0.54 -8.33 7.34
N ARG A 125 0.39 -7.73 6.59
CA ARG A 125 1.49 -8.46 5.94
C ARG A 125 2.37 -9.17 6.95
N ARG A 126 2.79 -8.48 8.03
CA ARG A 126 3.59 -9.06 9.12
C ARG A 126 2.92 -10.27 9.77
N GLU A 127 1.60 -10.22 9.94
CA GLU A 127 0.83 -11.26 10.64
C GLU A 127 0.48 -12.45 9.76
N THR A 128 0.35 -12.24 8.45
CA THR A 128 -0.10 -13.26 7.50
C THR A 128 0.97 -13.73 6.53
N ASP A 129 2.13 -13.07 6.50
CA ASP A 129 3.20 -13.25 5.51
C ASP A 129 2.71 -13.03 4.06
N ARG A 130 1.62 -12.25 3.89
CA ARG A 130 0.91 -12.08 2.62
C ARG A 130 0.36 -10.67 2.46
N SER A 131 0.40 -10.16 1.23
CA SER A 131 -0.30 -8.93 0.87
C SER A 131 -1.81 -9.15 0.84
N PRO A 132 -2.63 -8.12 1.12
CA PRO A 132 -4.04 -8.18 0.73
C PRO A 132 -4.15 -8.35 -0.79
N THR A 133 -5.05 -9.23 -1.23
CA THR A 133 -5.12 -9.74 -2.61
C THR A 133 -5.22 -8.64 -3.68
N ALA A 134 -6.03 -7.62 -3.45
CA ALA A 134 -6.37 -6.58 -4.41
C ALA A 134 -5.63 -5.24 -4.18
N ASN A 135 -4.66 -5.21 -3.26
CA ASN A 135 -3.73 -4.08 -3.13
C ASN A 135 -2.61 -4.18 -4.19
N PHE A 136 -1.80 -3.12 -4.31
CA PHE A 136 -0.61 -3.08 -5.19
C PHE A 136 -0.89 -3.30 -6.69
N GLY A 137 -2.14 -3.09 -7.13
CA GLY A 137 -2.53 -3.19 -8.55
C GLY A 137 -2.49 -4.61 -9.12
N ARG A 138 -2.47 -5.64 -8.27
CA ARG A 138 -2.44 -7.05 -8.64
C ARG A 138 -3.82 -7.58 -9.05
N ILE A 139 -3.80 -8.71 -9.73
CA ILE A 139 -4.97 -9.54 -10.07
C ILE A 139 -4.68 -10.99 -9.65
N ILE A 140 -5.71 -11.80 -9.39
CA ILE A 140 -5.49 -13.22 -9.09
C ILE A 140 -5.11 -14.02 -10.35
N ASP A 141 -4.41 -15.14 -10.15
CA ASP A 141 -4.04 -16.04 -11.24
C ASP A 141 -5.26 -16.54 -12.03
N GLY A 142 -5.07 -16.71 -13.35
CA GLY A 142 -6.14 -17.12 -14.26
C GLY A 142 -7.03 -15.97 -14.74
N TYR A 143 -6.73 -14.73 -14.37
CA TYR A 143 -7.46 -13.54 -14.82
C TYR A 143 -6.53 -12.49 -15.42
N ARG A 144 -7.02 -11.84 -16.48
CA ARG A 144 -6.41 -10.66 -17.08
C ARG A 144 -6.90 -9.42 -16.34
N GLN A 145 -5.99 -8.50 -16.00
CA GLN A 145 -6.37 -7.25 -15.35
C GLN A 145 -6.96 -6.27 -16.37
N SER A 146 -8.04 -5.58 -16.02
CA SER A 146 -8.58 -4.49 -16.85
C SER A 146 -7.60 -3.32 -16.96
N SER A 147 -7.69 -2.56 -18.05
CA SER A 147 -7.02 -1.26 -18.16
C SER A 147 -7.73 -0.18 -17.35
N TYR A 148 -7.12 1.01 -17.29
CA TYR A 148 -7.89 2.23 -17.04
C TYR A 148 -8.76 2.55 -18.27
N SER A 149 -9.93 3.14 -18.06
CA SER A 149 -10.91 3.48 -19.08
C SER A 149 -10.41 4.56 -20.05
N TYR A 150 -9.51 5.42 -19.56
CA TYR A 150 -8.88 6.50 -20.33
C TYR A 150 -7.64 6.06 -21.12
N ASN A 151 -7.22 4.78 -21.05
CA ASN A 151 -6.13 4.27 -21.87
C ASN A 151 -6.58 4.09 -23.33
N GLU A 152 -5.63 4.17 -24.26
CA GLU A 152 -5.86 3.89 -25.68
C GLU A 152 -4.94 2.74 -26.16
N PRO A 153 -5.47 1.54 -26.49
CA PRO A 153 -6.87 1.12 -26.32
C PRO A 153 -7.21 0.83 -24.85
N SER A 154 -8.46 1.11 -24.46
CA SER A 154 -9.01 0.61 -23.21
C SER A 154 -9.62 -0.77 -23.42
N TYR A 155 -9.55 -1.61 -22.39
CA TYR A 155 -10.12 -2.95 -22.41
C TYR A 155 -10.52 -3.40 -21.01
N LYS A 156 -11.57 -4.21 -20.96
CA LYS A 156 -11.95 -4.96 -19.76
C LYS A 156 -11.24 -6.32 -19.78
N GLY A 157 -10.74 -6.73 -18.63
CA GLY A 157 -10.16 -8.04 -18.42
C GLY A 157 -11.23 -9.11 -18.25
N GLY A 158 -10.82 -10.26 -17.70
CA GLY A 158 -11.67 -11.44 -17.55
C GLY A 158 -10.85 -12.69 -17.29
N ARG A 159 -11.45 -13.87 -17.41
CA ARG A 159 -10.72 -15.14 -17.33
C ARG A 159 -9.75 -15.25 -18.51
N LEU A 160 -8.53 -15.69 -18.22
CA LEU A 160 -7.53 -16.00 -19.23
C LEU A 160 -7.86 -17.33 -19.91
N GLU A 161 -7.56 -17.41 -21.21
CA GLU A 161 -7.57 -18.68 -21.93
C GLU A 161 -6.33 -19.52 -21.59
N SER A 162 -6.39 -20.82 -21.88
CA SER A 162 -5.26 -21.73 -21.64
C SER A 162 -4.01 -21.29 -22.40
N GLY A 163 -2.96 -20.96 -21.65
CA GLY A 163 -1.66 -20.53 -22.21
C GLY A 163 -1.46 -19.02 -22.28
N GLU A 164 -2.47 -18.22 -21.95
CA GLU A 164 -2.30 -16.79 -21.70
C GLU A 164 -1.75 -16.53 -20.30
N ASN A 165 -1.01 -15.43 -20.14
CA ASN A 165 -0.43 -15.01 -18.87
C ASN A 165 -0.72 -13.53 -18.60
N GLU A 166 -0.84 -13.16 -17.34
CA GLU A 166 -1.00 -11.78 -16.87
C GLU A 166 0.14 -11.43 -15.91
N PRO A 167 1.08 -10.54 -16.29
CA PRO A 167 2.21 -10.19 -15.43
C PRO A 167 1.81 -9.68 -14.04
N ASN A 168 0.65 -9.01 -13.92
CA ASN A 168 0.16 -8.50 -12.64
C ASN A 168 -0.44 -9.60 -11.73
N SER A 169 -0.52 -10.85 -12.20
CA SER A 169 -0.92 -12.00 -11.37
C SER A 169 0.27 -12.61 -10.62
N ALA A 170 1.50 -12.29 -11.03
CA ALA A 170 2.72 -12.75 -10.38
C ALA A 170 2.67 -12.51 -8.86
N SER A 171 3.20 -13.47 -8.11
CA SER A 171 3.27 -13.40 -6.66
C SER A 171 3.98 -12.12 -6.20
N GLY A 172 3.53 -11.60 -5.05
CA GLY A 172 4.22 -10.53 -4.34
C GLY A 172 5.49 -11.03 -3.64
N VAL A 173 6.02 -10.20 -2.76
CA VAL A 173 7.11 -10.55 -1.84
C VAL A 173 6.58 -10.57 -0.41
N GLY A 174 7.15 -11.45 0.41
CA GLY A 174 6.89 -11.43 1.85
C GLY A 174 7.34 -10.11 2.48
N PRO A 175 6.75 -9.70 3.62
CA PRO A 175 7.21 -8.54 4.37
C PRO A 175 8.65 -8.70 4.85
N PRO A 176 9.33 -7.58 5.19
CA PRO A 176 10.63 -7.64 5.84
C PRO A 176 10.52 -8.33 7.17
N ASN A 177 11.64 -8.83 7.69
CA ASN A 177 11.70 -9.15 9.09
C ASN A 177 11.76 -7.82 9.87
N TRP A 178 10.77 -7.59 10.73
CA TRP A 178 10.62 -6.37 11.54
C TRP A 178 11.69 -6.23 12.64
N GLN A 179 12.87 -6.84 12.50
CA GLN A 179 14.00 -6.57 13.39
C GLN A 179 14.35 -5.08 13.34
N ASN A 180 14.57 -4.50 14.53
CA ASN A 180 14.92 -3.09 14.71
C ASN A 180 13.94 -2.09 14.08
N TRP A 181 12.67 -2.48 13.86
CA TRP A 181 11.67 -1.63 13.20
C TRP A 181 11.46 -0.25 13.85
N ARG A 182 11.78 -0.12 15.15
CA ARG A 182 11.71 1.12 15.94
C ARG A 182 12.87 2.09 15.75
N GLU A 183 13.87 1.72 14.96
CA GLU A 183 15.07 2.54 14.73
C GLU A 183 15.18 2.90 13.24
N PRO A 184 14.38 3.85 12.72
CA PRO A 184 14.26 4.09 11.27
C PRO A 184 15.53 4.52 10.55
N LEU A 185 16.56 4.96 11.28
CA LEU A 185 17.87 5.32 10.74
C LEU A 185 18.95 4.24 10.97
N ALA A 186 18.64 3.15 11.67
CA ALA A 186 19.60 2.06 11.85
C ALA A 186 20.01 1.46 10.51
N GLN A 187 21.27 0.97 10.43
CA GLN A 187 21.80 0.31 9.24
C GLN A 187 21.14 -1.04 8.96
N ASP A 188 20.54 -1.67 9.98
CA ASP A 188 19.82 -2.93 9.89
C ASP A 188 18.31 -2.77 10.11
N TRP A 189 17.77 -1.57 9.93
CA TRP A 189 16.34 -1.28 10.05
C TRP A 189 15.51 -2.21 9.16
N MET A 190 14.54 -2.91 9.75
CA MET A 190 13.69 -3.90 9.08
C MET A 190 14.48 -5.07 8.46
N SER A 191 15.62 -5.41 9.07
CA SER A 191 16.58 -6.43 8.60
C SER A 191 17.16 -6.18 7.21
N LEU A 192 17.11 -4.93 6.73
CA LEU A 192 17.68 -4.55 5.46
C LEU A 192 19.09 -4.03 5.66
N GLY A 193 20.02 -4.44 4.78
CA GLY A 193 21.37 -3.91 4.76
C GLY A 193 21.39 -2.52 4.13
N TRP A 194 20.97 -1.51 4.89
CA TRP A 194 21.03 -0.12 4.45
C TRP A 194 22.48 0.31 4.29
N SER A 195 22.76 1.08 3.24
CA SER A 195 24.05 1.73 3.04
C SER A 195 24.39 2.68 4.18
N GLU A 196 25.67 3.07 4.25
CA GLU A 196 26.02 4.30 4.97
C GLU A 196 25.23 5.51 4.39
N PRO A 197 24.99 6.55 5.20
CA PRO A 197 24.41 7.79 4.71
C PRO A 197 25.32 8.52 3.72
N TYR A 198 24.71 9.09 2.68
CA TYR A 198 25.35 9.99 1.71
C TYR A 198 24.55 11.29 1.63
N GLN A 199 25.21 12.42 1.36
CA GLN A 199 24.50 13.65 0.98
C GLN A 199 23.97 13.52 -0.46
N LEU A 200 22.82 14.13 -0.77
CA LEU A 200 22.27 14.15 -2.13
C LEU A 200 23.20 14.86 -3.13
N ALA A 201 23.95 15.85 -2.69
CA ALA A 201 25.04 16.47 -3.47
C ALA A 201 26.12 15.45 -3.90
N GLU A 202 26.34 14.42 -3.08
CA GLU A 202 27.34 13.39 -3.29
C GLU A 202 26.76 12.11 -3.92
N ARG A 203 25.51 12.12 -4.40
CA ARG A 203 24.81 10.93 -4.93
C ARG A 203 25.59 10.16 -6.01
N LEU A 204 26.44 10.85 -6.77
CA LEU A 204 27.28 10.23 -7.81
C LEU A 204 28.38 9.33 -7.23
N ASN A 205 28.68 9.45 -5.93
CA ASN A 205 29.66 8.63 -5.21
C ASN A 205 29.04 7.40 -4.53
N ALA A 206 27.70 7.33 -4.43
CA ALA A 206 27.00 6.33 -3.61
C ALA A 206 26.81 4.97 -4.30
N ASP A 207 27.03 4.86 -5.62
CA ASP A 207 26.86 3.63 -6.43
C ASP A 207 25.67 2.72 -5.99
N PRO A 208 24.44 3.25 -5.94
CA PRO A 208 23.28 2.46 -5.53
C PRO A 208 22.91 1.42 -6.61
N PRO A 209 22.25 0.31 -6.24
CA PRO A 209 21.68 -0.60 -7.23
C PRO A 209 20.60 0.12 -8.05
N ASP A 210 20.35 -0.35 -9.28
CA ASP A 210 19.25 0.17 -10.09
C ASP A 210 17.90 0.00 -9.38
N ILE A 211 17.68 -1.19 -8.82
CA ILE A 211 16.41 -1.60 -8.21
C ILE A 211 16.57 -1.70 -6.70
N GLY A 212 15.68 -1.04 -5.96
CA GLY A 212 15.65 -1.15 -4.50
C GLY A 212 14.77 -0.11 -3.84
N VAL A 213 15.02 0.10 -2.55
CA VAL A 213 14.37 1.11 -1.71
C VAL A 213 15.40 2.08 -1.17
N TYR A 214 14.97 3.28 -0.85
CA TYR A 214 15.81 4.34 -0.29
C TYR A 214 15.01 5.16 0.72
N ARG A 215 15.74 5.83 1.61
CA ARG A 215 15.19 6.76 2.60
C ARG A 215 15.98 8.06 2.57
N ILE A 216 15.31 9.19 2.83
CA ILE A 216 15.88 10.55 2.84
C ILE A 216 15.54 11.22 4.18
N TRP A 217 16.48 11.97 4.75
CA TRP A 217 16.30 12.74 5.98
C TRP A 217 17.28 13.92 6.07
N TYR A 218 17.16 14.74 7.11
CA TYR A 218 18.05 15.88 7.37
C TYR A 218 18.88 15.65 8.62
N ASP A 219 20.12 16.15 8.62
CA ASP A 219 20.97 16.15 9.82
C ASP A 219 20.45 17.17 10.85
N GLY A 220 20.53 16.87 12.14
CA GLY A 220 20.24 17.83 13.22
C GLY A 220 18.79 18.13 13.59
N GLN A 221 17.80 17.31 13.21
CA GLN A 221 16.42 17.39 13.73
C GLN A 221 15.86 16.01 14.06
N ASP A 222 15.69 15.65 15.33
CA ASP A 222 14.98 14.45 15.89
C ASP A 222 15.07 13.12 15.10
N SER A 223 16.02 13.02 14.16
CA SER A 223 16.24 11.94 13.20
C SER A 223 14.99 11.44 12.46
N THR A 224 14.01 12.31 12.15
CA THR A 224 12.80 11.93 11.40
C THR A 224 13.05 11.79 9.90
N LEU A 225 12.47 10.78 9.27
CA LEU A 225 12.56 10.60 7.83
C LEU A 225 11.75 11.67 7.09
N ALA A 226 12.36 12.25 6.05
CA ALA A 226 11.68 13.13 5.12
C ALA A 226 10.92 12.34 4.05
N TYR A 227 11.47 11.20 3.63
CA TYR A 227 10.87 10.39 2.56
C TYR A 227 11.34 8.93 2.61
N ILE A 228 10.44 8.01 2.26
CA ILE A 228 10.77 6.61 1.94
C ILE A 228 10.27 6.36 0.52
N GLY A 229 11.12 5.74 -0.31
CA GLY A 229 10.79 5.50 -1.70
C GLY A 229 11.31 4.17 -2.24
N GLU A 230 10.71 3.75 -3.34
CA GLU A 230 11.21 2.67 -4.19
C GLU A 230 11.61 3.17 -5.58
N SER A 231 12.45 2.41 -6.27
CA SER A 231 12.69 2.64 -7.69
C SER A 231 13.19 1.40 -8.41
N SER A 232 12.95 1.36 -9.73
CA SER A 232 13.72 0.54 -10.67
C SER A 232 14.92 1.28 -11.29
N ASN A 233 15.16 2.54 -10.90
CA ASN A 233 16.36 3.31 -11.21
C ASN A 233 16.64 4.33 -10.09
N ILE A 234 17.25 3.88 -8.99
CA ILE A 234 17.54 4.73 -7.83
C ILE A 234 18.40 5.93 -8.21
N SER A 235 19.44 5.76 -9.02
CA SER A 235 20.33 6.86 -9.45
C SER A 235 19.57 8.01 -10.11
N SER A 236 18.68 7.71 -11.05
CA SER A 236 17.83 8.73 -11.67
C SER A 236 16.84 9.35 -10.69
N ARG A 237 16.37 8.59 -9.71
CA ARG A 237 15.42 9.06 -8.71
C ARG A 237 16.07 10.04 -7.73
N LEU A 238 17.29 9.74 -7.27
CA LEU A 238 18.09 10.61 -6.40
C LEU A 238 18.45 11.94 -7.08
N TYR A 239 18.70 11.93 -8.39
CA TYR A 239 18.89 13.17 -9.17
C TYR A 239 17.69 14.12 -9.07
N ASN A 240 16.47 13.59 -9.18
CA ASN A 240 15.26 14.40 -9.04
C ASN A 240 15.01 14.82 -7.58
N HIS A 241 15.38 13.97 -6.63
CA HIS A 241 15.22 14.26 -5.20
C HIS A 241 16.16 15.35 -4.71
N GLU A 242 17.37 15.48 -5.24
CA GLU A 242 18.25 16.62 -4.94
C GLU A 242 17.54 17.96 -5.23
N GLN A 243 16.77 18.04 -6.32
CA GLN A 243 16.02 19.25 -6.66
C GLN A 243 14.83 19.51 -5.73
N THR A 244 14.37 18.49 -5.00
CA THR A 244 13.19 18.55 -4.14
C THR A 244 13.57 18.74 -2.67
N PHE A 245 14.57 18.00 -2.19
CA PHE A 245 15.01 17.94 -0.80
C PHE A 245 16.25 18.79 -0.51
N GLY A 246 16.95 19.26 -1.56
CA GLY A 246 18.18 20.05 -1.42
C GLY A 246 19.44 19.20 -1.33
N GLU A 247 20.58 19.86 -1.54
CA GLU A 247 21.92 19.25 -1.59
C GLU A 247 22.34 18.61 -0.26
N ASP A 248 21.96 19.23 0.87
CA ASP A 248 22.37 18.83 2.22
C ASP A 248 21.56 17.65 2.79
N ALA A 249 20.46 17.25 2.15
CA ALA A 249 19.68 16.12 2.62
C ALA A 249 20.49 14.82 2.50
N LEU A 250 20.37 13.98 3.52
CA LEU A 250 21.00 12.67 3.57
C LEU A 250 20.09 11.62 2.95
N PHE A 251 20.69 10.61 2.34
CA PHE A 251 20.00 9.42 1.89
C PHE A 251 20.79 8.15 2.18
N ALA A 252 20.06 7.04 2.26
CA ALA A 252 20.60 5.69 2.28
C ALA A 252 19.71 4.79 1.42
N TYR A 253 20.28 3.73 0.88
CA TYR A 253 19.58 2.78 0.03
C TYR A 253 19.77 1.36 0.55
N ALA A 254 18.82 0.48 0.23
CA ALA A 254 18.92 -0.94 0.50
C ALA A 254 18.51 -1.74 -0.74
N ALA A 255 19.33 -2.74 -1.06
CA ALA A 255 18.99 -3.76 -2.04
C ALA A 255 18.13 -4.84 -1.38
N TRP A 256 17.22 -5.41 -2.15
CA TRP A 256 16.44 -6.57 -1.73
C TRP A 256 16.22 -7.49 -2.93
N GLY A 257 16.40 -8.81 -2.73
CA GLY A 257 16.18 -9.83 -3.77
C GLY A 257 14.70 -10.00 -4.17
N ASP A 258 14.40 -10.05 -5.47
CA ASP A 258 13.05 -10.20 -6.02
C ASP A 258 12.20 -8.91 -6.05
N LEU A 259 12.82 -7.74 -6.25
CA LEU A 259 12.11 -6.46 -6.49
C LEU A 259 11.92 -6.11 -7.99
N ASP A 260 11.89 -7.12 -8.84
CA ASP A 260 11.83 -7.00 -10.31
C ASP A 260 10.52 -6.39 -10.84
N ALA A 261 9.42 -6.50 -10.09
CA ALA A 261 8.13 -5.95 -10.45
C ALA A 261 7.71 -4.76 -9.57
N SER A 262 6.90 -3.85 -10.13
CA SER A 262 6.46 -2.63 -9.43
C SER A 262 5.64 -2.91 -8.18
N HIS A 263 4.77 -3.93 -8.20
CA HIS A 263 3.97 -4.28 -7.02
C HIS A 263 4.84 -4.78 -5.87
N LYS A 264 5.88 -5.58 -6.17
CA LYS A 264 6.83 -6.08 -5.15
C LYS A 264 7.59 -4.94 -4.47
N ARG A 265 7.94 -3.90 -5.23
CA ARG A 265 8.59 -2.69 -4.68
C ARG A 265 7.64 -1.87 -3.81
N GLN A 266 6.41 -1.65 -4.28
CA GLN A 266 5.38 -0.94 -3.52
C GLN A 266 5.00 -1.66 -2.23
N GLU A 267 5.02 -2.99 -2.23
CA GLU A 267 4.82 -3.82 -1.05
C GLU A 267 5.86 -3.52 0.03
N ILE A 268 7.16 -3.54 -0.31
CA ILE A 268 8.24 -3.21 0.65
C ILE A 268 8.20 -1.73 1.05
N GLU A 269 7.99 -0.81 0.11
CA GLU A 269 7.85 0.62 0.41
C GLU A 269 6.72 0.86 1.44
N THR A 270 5.57 0.19 1.25
CA THR A 270 4.43 0.27 2.17
C THR A 270 4.76 -0.31 3.53
N ASP A 271 5.47 -1.44 3.58
CA ASP A 271 5.92 -2.04 4.84
C ASP A 271 6.84 -1.08 5.63
N LEU A 272 7.77 -0.40 4.94
CA LEU A 272 8.69 0.58 5.55
C LEU A 272 7.96 1.84 6.04
N ILE A 273 7.05 2.39 5.22
CA ILE A 273 6.23 3.55 5.62
C ILE A 273 5.34 3.19 6.80
N GLY A 274 4.73 2.00 6.78
CA GLY A 274 3.88 1.51 7.85
C GLY A 274 4.65 1.33 9.16
N ALA A 275 5.81 0.69 9.12
CA ALA A 275 6.68 0.54 10.29
C ALA A 275 7.14 1.88 10.85
N TYR A 276 7.52 2.82 9.99
CA TYR A 276 7.87 4.19 10.40
C TYR A 276 6.68 4.89 11.08
N TYR A 277 5.48 4.81 10.49
CA TYR A 277 4.28 5.44 11.04
C TYR A 277 3.92 4.87 12.41
N LEU A 278 4.10 3.56 12.62
CA LEU A 278 3.85 2.92 13.91
C LEU A 278 4.80 3.38 15.01
N GLU A 279 6.04 3.73 14.66
CA GLU A 279 7.03 4.22 15.63
C GLU A 279 6.86 5.72 15.89
N VAL A 280 6.74 6.51 14.84
CA VAL A 280 6.79 7.98 14.92
C VAL A 280 5.39 8.59 15.12
N GLY A 281 4.33 7.88 14.74
CA GLY A 281 2.94 8.36 14.79
C GLY A 281 2.55 9.31 13.65
N GLU A 282 3.47 9.56 12.71
CA GLU A 282 3.32 10.38 11.51
C GLU A 282 4.01 9.71 10.31
N ALA A 283 3.60 10.05 9.10
CA ALA A 283 4.30 9.61 7.89
C ALA A 283 5.59 10.44 7.69
N PRO A 284 6.56 9.99 6.87
CA PRO A 284 7.71 10.82 6.53
C PRO A 284 7.27 12.18 5.94
N LEU A 285 8.02 13.25 6.24
CA LEU A 285 7.58 14.65 6.05
C LEU A 285 6.93 14.94 4.69
N ALA A 286 7.57 14.53 3.60
CA ALA A 286 7.13 14.75 2.23
C ALA A 286 6.41 13.55 1.61
N GLN A 287 6.15 12.49 2.39
CA GLN A 287 5.48 11.29 1.90
C GLN A 287 4.11 11.63 1.34
N PHE A 288 3.67 10.89 0.32
CA PHE A 288 2.38 11.04 -0.33
C PHE A 288 2.16 12.37 -1.06
N GLY A 289 3.23 13.11 -1.38
CA GLY A 289 3.20 14.32 -2.20
C GLY A 289 3.24 15.63 -1.40
N HIS A 290 3.49 15.58 -0.10
CA HIS A 290 3.48 16.73 0.81
C HIS A 290 4.82 17.50 0.85
N THR A 291 5.36 17.85 -0.32
CA THR A 291 6.68 18.53 -0.42
C THR A 291 6.70 19.92 0.21
N GLU A 292 5.54 20.53 0.46
CA GLU A 292 5.41 21.80 1.19
C GLU A 292 5.90 21.73 2.64
N LYS A 293 6.06 20.52 3.20
CA LYS A 293 6.56 20.29 4.57
C LYS A 293 8.09 20.20 4.65
N ILE A 294 8.79 20.28 3.52
CA ILE A 294 10.25 20.24 3.48
C ILE A 294 10.81 21.54 4.07
N PRO A 295 11.72 21.48 5.07
CA PRO A 295 12.40 22.66 5.57
C PRO A 295 13.27 23.28 4.46
N LEU A 296 13.07 24.58 4.22
CA LEU A 296 13.88 25.38 3.30
C LEU A 296 15.23 25.76 3.90
#